data_AF-A0A938D2J2-F1
#
_entry.id   AF-A0A938D2J2-F1
#
_cell.length_a   1.000
_cell.length_b   1.000
_cell.length_c   1.000
_cell.angle_alpha   90.00
_cell.angle_beta   90.00
_cell.angle_gamma   90.00
#
_symmetry.space_group_name_H-M   'P 1'
#
loop_
_entity.id
_entity.type
_entity.pdbx_description
1 polymer ?
#
loop_
_entity_poly.entity_id
_entity_poly.type
_entity_poly.pdbx_seq_one_letter_code
_entity_poly.pdbx_strand_id
1 'polypeptide(L)'
;MEKIGARPAKGVTVTAAPGRGSPGIAGMPVWRLAEMIASGDFSPVEVTEAVLTRTAERDGEVRAFRTVTADAARQAAQDAERAVREGRPLGLQHGGPIALKEHIPVSGCNYWNSFDDSHSIAQQDGIEIAEAFLAEISTP
;
A
#
# COMPACT_ATOMS: atom_id res chain seq x y z
N MET A 1 -27.37 -27.67 3.85
CA MET A 1 -26.32 -27.31 2.86
C MET A 1 -26.95 -26.35 1.86
N GLU A 2 -26.98 -25.07 2.19
CA GLU A 2 -27.61 -24.04 1.37
C GLU A 2 -26.51 -23.31 0.60
N LYS A 3 -26.56 -23.40 -0.74
CA LYS A 3 -25.60 -22.78 -1.65
C LYS A 3 -25.84 -21.27 -1.65
N ILE A 4 -25.12 -20.52 -0.81
CA ILE A 4 -23.99 -19.67 -1.24
C ILE A 4 -24.07 -19.02 -2.63
N GLY A 5 -25.22 -18.50 -3.08
CA GLY A 5 -25.39 -17.96 -4.43
C GLY A 5 -24.40 -16.84 -4.73
N ALA A 6 -23.57 -17.03 -5.76
CA ALA A 6 -22.66 -16.01 -6.26
C ALA A 6 -23.46 -14.73 -6.60
N ARG A 7 -23.13 -13.64 -5.92
CA ARG A 7 -23.74 -12.34 -6.16
C ARG A 7 -23.26 -11.84 -7.53
N PRO A 8 -24.16 -11.48 -8.47
CA PRO A 8 -23.73 -11.04 -9.78
C PRO A 8 -22.93 -9.74 -9.64
N ALA A 9 -21.74 -9.72 -10.25
CA ALA A 9 -20.95 -8.51 -10.42
C ALA A 9 -21.80 -7.51 -11.22
N LYS A 10 -22.41 -6.53 -10.55
CA LYS A 10 -22.98 -5.37 -11.23
C LYS A 10 -21.81 -4.64 -11.86
N GLY A 11 -21.75 -4.69 -13.19
CA GLY A 11 -20.76 -3.98 -13.99
C GLY A 11 -20.70 -2.51 -13.58
N VAL A 12 -19.55 -2.13 -13.05
CA VAL A 12 -19.16 -0.73 -12.87
C VAL A 12 -18.34 -0.39 -14.10
N THR A 13 -19.01 0.08 -15.15
CA THR A 13 -18.32 0.72 -16.27
C THR A 13 -17.90 2.11 -15.79
N VAL A 14 -16.62 2.28 -15.44
CA VAL A 14 -16.05 3.61 -15.25
C VAL A 14 -15.30 3.98 -16.52
N THR A 15 -15.97 4.76 -17.37
CA THR A 15 -15.29 5.54 -18.40
C THR A 15 -14.67 6.75 -17.70
N ALA A 16 -13.34 6.82 -17.64
CA ALA A 16 -12.67 8.06 -17.28
C ALA A 16 -11.76 8.47 -18.45
N ALA A 17 -12.26 9.36 -19.30
CA ALA A 17 -11.40 10.20 -20.12
C ALA A 17 -10.65 11.19 -19.19
N PRO A 18 -9.40 11.56 -19.48
CA PRO A 18 -8.62 12.39 -18.57
C PRO A 18 -9.11 13.84 -18.61
N GLY A 19 -9.94 14.22 -17.63
CA GLY A 19 -10.25 15.61 -17.31
C GLY A 19 -9.25 16.16 -16.29
N ARG A 20 -8.95 17.47 -16.33
CA ARG A 20 -8.22 18.16 -15.25
C ARG A 20 -8.91 17.86 -13.91
N GLY A 21 -8.26 17.09 -13.03
CA GLY A 21 -8.73 16.85 -11.67
C GLY A 21 -8.97 15.38 -11.29
N SER A 22 -8.84 14.41 -12.20
CA SER A 22 -8.85 13.00 -11.80
C SER A 22 -7.57 12.70 -11.00
N PRO A 23 -7.66 12.16 -9.77
CA PRO A 23 -6.46 11.73 -9.06
C PRO A 23 -5.79 10.65 -9.92
N GLY A 24 -4.55 10.89 -10.33
CA GLY A 24 -3.71 9.85 -10.93
C GLY A 24 -3.58 8.66 -9.96
N ILE A 25 -2.91 7.58 -10.39
CA ILE A 25 -2.71 6.35 -9.61
C ILE A 25 -2.43 6.61 -8.11
N ALA A 26 -1.55 7.56 -7.80
CA ALA A 26 -1.16 7.93 -6.44
C ALA A 26 -2.27 8.57 -5.56
N GLY A 27 -3.42 8.92 -6.12
CA GLY A 27 -4.58 9.46 -5.39
C GLY A 27 -5.80 8.54 -5.41
N MET A 28 -5.67 7.32 -5.93
CA MET A 28 -6.74 6.32 -5.88
C MET A 28 -6.84 5.71 -4.47
N PRO A 29 -8.04 5.30 -4.03
CA PRO A 29 -8.17 4.59 -2.76
C PRO A 29 -7.55 3.19 -2.85
N VAL A 30 -6.91 2.75 -1.76
CA VAL A 30 -6.13 1.49 -1.71
C VAL A 30 -6.92 0.26 -2.13
N TRP A 31 -8.20 0.14 -1.75
CA TRP A 31 -9.04 -0.99 -2.15
C TRP A 31 -9.23 -1.09 -3.67
N ARG A 32 -9.23 0.05 -4.37
CA ARG A 32 -9.36 0.09 -5.82
C ARG A 32 -8.03 -0.25 -6.49
N LEU A 33 -6.92 0.21 -5.92
CA LEU A 33 -5.59 -0.22 -6.36
C LEU A 33 -5.43 -1.73 -6.22
N ALA A 34 -5.86 -2.31 -5.09
CA ALA A 34 -5.82 -3.76 -4.88
C ALA A 34 -6.65 -4.54 -5.92
N GLU A 35 -7.86 -4.07 -6.25
CA GLU A 35 -8.70 -4.67 -7.32
C GLU A 35 -8.03 -4.61 -8.70
N MET A 36 -7.42 -3.46 -9.04
CA MET A 36 -6.73 -3.25 -10.31
C MET A 36 -5.40 -4.04 -10.39
N ILE A 37 -4.70 -4.19 -9.26
CA ILE A 37 -3.52 -5.03 -9.14
C ILE A 37 -3.87 -6.51 -9.33
N ALA A 38 -4.94 -6.97 -8.67
CA ALA A 38 -5.39 -8.36 -8.77
C ALA A 38 -5.87 -8.74 -10.18
N SER A 39 -6.44 -7.78 -10.92
CA SER A 39 -6.85 -7.96 -12.33
C SER A 39 -5.71 -7.77 -13.34
N GLY A 40 -4.57 -7.21 -12.92
CA GLY A 40 -3.42 -6.93 -13.76
C GLY A 40 -3.51 -5.62 -14.55
N ASP A 41 -4.49 -4.77 -14.26
CA ASP A 41 -4.63 -3.43 -14.86
C ASP A 41 -3.48 -2.50 -14.46
N PHE A 42 -2.92 -2.70 -13.26
CA PHE A 42 -1.72 -2.02 -12.78
C PHE A 42 -0.78 -3.00 -12.07
N SER A 43 0.52 -2.78 -12.23
CA SER A 43 1.54 -3.45 -11.44
C SER A 43 1.75 -2.73 -10.09
N PRO A 44 1.96 -3.46 -8.97
CA PRO A 44 2.35 -2.85 -7.69
C PRO A 44 3.60 -1.96 -7.80
N VAL A 45 4.51 -2.30 -8.71
CA VAL A 45 5.73 -1.51 -8.98
C VAL A 45 5.34 -0.17 -9.61
N GLU A 46 4.46 -0.17 -10.61
CA GLU A 46 3.96 1.07 -11.23
C GLU A 46 3.25 1.97 -10.22
N VAL A 47 2.42 1.38 -9.35
CA VAL A 47 1.73 2.11 -8.28
C VAL A 47 2.73 2.73 -7.30
N THR A 48 3.75 1.96 -6.89
CA THR A 48 4.78 2.42 -5.96
C THR A 48 5.61 3.56 -6.55
N GLU A 49 6.05 3.44 -7.80
CA GLU A 49 6.81 4.51 -8.46
C GLU A 49 5.98 5.78 -8.65
N ALA A 50 4.68 5.66 -8.95
CA ALA A 50 3.78 6.81 -9.05
C ALA A 50 3.65 7.55 -7.70
N VAL A 51 3.58 6.82 -6.60
CA VAL A 51 3.51 7.41 -5.25
C VAL A 51 4.85 8.03 -4.85
N LEU A 52 5.98 7.34 -5.07
CA LEU A 52 7.31 7.87 -4.77
C LEU A 52 7.61 9.15 -5.57
N THR A 53 7.22 9.19 -6.85
CA THR A 53 7.35 10.38 -7.69
C THR A 53 6.54 11.54 -7.13
N ARG A 54 5.27 11.31 -6.77
CA ARG A 54 4.43 12.33 -6.14
C ARG A 54 5.01 12.83 -4.81
N THR A 55 5.54 11.93 -3.99
CA THR A 55 6.19 12.29 -2.72
C THR A 55 7.40 13.18 -2.99
N ALA A 56 8.27 12.81 -3.93
CA ALA A 56 9.44 13.62 -4.30
C ALA A 56 9.06 15.03 -4.79
N GLU A 57 7.97 15.16 -5.55
CA GLU A 57 7.48 16.46 -6.05
C GLU A 57 6.87 17.36 -4.96
N ARG A 58 6.30 16.78 -3.89
CA ARG A 58 5.42 17.53 -2.96
C ARG A 58 5.97 17.64 -1.56
N ASP A 59 6.73 16.66 -1.10
CA ASP A 59 7.08 16.58 0.32
C ASP A 59 8.08 17.65 0.78
N GLY A 60 8.79 18.29 -0.16
CA GLY A 60 9.59 19.49 0.16
C GLY A 60 8.76 20.65 0.69
N GLU A 61 7.50 20.77 0.26
CA GLU A 61 6.55 21.79 0.73
C GLU A 61 5.71 21.26 1.89
N VAL A 62 5.18 20.05 1.75
CA VAL A 62 4.22 19.46 2.71
C VAL A 62 4.91 19.00 3.99
N ARG A 63 6.14 18.48 3.90
CA ARG A 63 6.92 17.92 5.01
C ARG A 63 6.14 16.86 5.80
N ALA A 64 5.45 15.97 5.09
CA ALA A 64 4.68 14.89 5.70
C ALA A 64 5.56 13.71 6.11
N PHE A 65 6.66 13.43 5.41
CA PHE A 65 7.49 12.25 5.68
C PHE A 65 8.80 12.62 6.38
N ARG A 66 9.04 12.01 7.55
CA ARG A 66 10.34 12.07 8.23
C ARG A 66 11.38 11.17 7.56
N THR A 67 10.92 10.01 7.10
CA THR A 67 11.71 8.95 6.46
C THR A 67 10.89 8.38 5.31
N VAL A 68 11.49 8.27 4.13
CA VAL A 68 10.89 7.57 2.97
C VAL A 68 11.74 6.34 2.68
N THR A 69 11.12 5.16 2.77
CA THR A 69 11.79 3.85 2.59
C THR A 69 11.70 3.37 1.13
N ALA A 70 12.16 4.20 0.18
CA ALA A 70 11.94 3.99 -1.25
C ALA A 70 12.40 2.60 -1.76
N ASP A 71 13.59 2.15 -1.37
CA ASP A 71 14.14 0.88 -1.85
C ASP A 71 13.40 -0.32 -1.26
N ALA A 72 13.03 -0.25 0.02
CA ALA A 72 12.21 -1.29 0.65
C ALA A 72 10.80 -1.34 0.04
N ALA A 73 10.20 -0.19 -0.27
CA ALA A 73 8.91 -0.11 -0.93
C ALA A 73 8.95 -0.75 -2.34
N ARG A 74 10.01 -0.49 -3.11
CA ARG A 74 10.23 -1.13 -4.42
C ARG A 74 10.37 -2.64 -4.31
N GLN A 75 11.15 -3.12 -3.32
CA GLN A 75 11.32 -4.55 -3.11
C GLN A 75 9.99 -5.23 -2.75
N ALA A 76 9.23 -4.63 -1.82
CA ALA A 76 7.91 -5.13 -1.44
C ALA A 76 6.93 -5.15 -2.64
N ALA A 77 6.99 -4.13 -3.51
CA ALA A 77 6.17 -4.08 -4.72
C ALA A 77 6.50 -5.21 -5.71
N GLN A 78 7.80 -5.51 -5.90
CA GLN A 78 8.22 -6.64 -6.73
C GLN A 78 7.75 -7.98 -6.16
N ASP A 79 7.75 -8.11 -4.83
CA ASP A 79 7.29 -9.32 -4.14
C ASP A 79 5.77 -9.49 -4.25
N ALA A 80 5.03 -8.40 -4.12
CA ALA A 80 3.58 -8.35 -4.35
C ALA A 80 3.22 -8.69 -5.81
N GLU A 81 3.96 -8.17 -6.78
CA GLU A 81 3.74 -8.46 -8.20
C GLU A 81 4.00 -9.94 -8.53
N ARG A 82 5.02 -10.53 -7.89
CA ARG A 82 5.27 -11.97 -7.99
C ARG A 82 4.12 -12.79 -7.41
N ALA A 83 3.55 -12.38 -6.27
CA ALA A 83 2.39 -13.06 -5.68
C ALA A 83 1.18 -13.09 -6.62
N VAL A 84 0.90 -11.97 -7.31
CA VAL A 84 -0.15 -11.87 -8.33
C VAL A 84 0.14 -12.85 -9.48
N ARG A 85 1.37 -12.85 -10.02
CA ARG A 85 1.77 -13.75 -11.12
C ARG A 85 1.69 -15.23 -10.75
N GLU A 86 1.97 -15.57 -9.50
CA GLU A 86 1.89 -16.93 -8.98
C GLU A 86 0.46 -17.37 -8.64
N GLY A 87 -0.53 -16.46 -8.72
CA GLY A 87 -1.91 -16.74 -8.34
C GLY A 87 -2.08 -17.05 -6.85
N ARG A 88 -1.20 -16.51 -6.00
CA ARG A 88 -1.32 -16.65 -4.55
C ARG A 88 -2.58 -15.93 -4.03
N PRO A 89 -3.16 -16.37 -2.90
CA PRO A 89 -4.18 -15.58 -2.22
C PRO A 89 -3.66 -14.17 -1.93
N LEU A 90 -4.45 -13.15 -2.29
CA LEU A 90 -4.08 -11.74 -2.15
C LEU A 90 -4.87 -11.10 -1.00
N GLY A 91 -4.20 -10.31 -0.17
CA GLY A 91 -4.84 -9.55 0.91
C GLY A 91 -5.66 -8.36 0.41
N LEU A 92 -6.49 -7.78 1.29
CA LEU A 92 -7.38 -6.65 0.96
C LEU A 92 -6.65 -5.38 0.48
N GLN A 93 -5.37 -5.23 0.85
CA GLN A 93 -4.53 -4.07 0.51
C GLN A 93 -3.32 -4.48 -0.35
N HIS A 94 -3.38 -5.65 -0.99
CA HIS A 94 -2.24 -6.24 -1.71
C HIS A 94 -1.59 -5.28 -2.70
N GLY A 95 -0.27 -5.10 -2.57
CA GLY A 95 0.54 -4.28 -3.46
C GLY A 95 0.31 -2.76 -3.38
N GLY A 96 -0.54 -2.28 -2.47
CA GLY A 96 -0.74 -0.85 -2.22
C GLY A 96 0.30 -0.27 -1.26
N PRO A 97 0.89 0.92 -1.54
CA PRO A 97 1.82 1.56 -0.62
C PRO A 97 1.09 2.13 0.61
N ILE A 98 1.77 2.07 1.76
CA ILE A 98 1.26 2.60 3.05
C ILE A 98 2.21 3.65 3.62
N ALA A 99 1.64 4.58 4.38
CA ALA A 99 2.40 5.55 5.19
C ALA A 99 2.13 5.26 6.66
N LEU A 100 3.20 5.18 7.46
CA LEU A 100 3.13 4.92 8.89
C LEU A 100 3.52 6.16 9.68
N LYS A 101 2.83 6.40 10.78
CA LYS A 101 3.19 7.47 11.71
C LYS A 101 4.50 7.11 12.42
N GLU A 102 5.35 8.09 12.69
CA GLU A 102 6.70 7.88 13.29
C GLU A 102 6.72 7.23 14.69
N HIS A 103 5.57 7.18 15.38
CA HIS A 103 5.44 6.42 16.62
C HIS A 103 5.12 4.93 16.41
N ILE A 104 4.97 4.49 15.15
CA ILE A 104 4.83 3.07 14.80
C ILE A 104 6.25 2.60 14.48
N PRO A 105 6.84 1.70 15.28
CA PRO A 105 8.24 1.32 15.09
C PRO A 105 8.38 0.49 13.81
N VAL A 106 9.19 0.96 12.86
CA VAL A 106 9.62 0.23 11.67
C VAL A 106 11.11 -0.04 11.82
N SER A 107 11.53 -1.30 11.75
CA SER A 107 12.92 -1.69 11.97
C SER A 107 13.88 -0.90 11.06
N GLY A 108 14.91 -0.31 11.66
CA GLY A 108 15.90 0.51 10.96
C GLY A 108 15.46 1.94 10.62
N CYS A 109 14.22 2.34 10.93
CA CYS A 109 13.72 3.70 10.72
C CYS A 109 13.74 4.56 11.99
N ASN A 110 13.63 5.88 11.82
CA ASN A 110 13.40 6.81 12.92
C ASN A 110 12.12 6.45 13.66
N TYR A 111 12.20 6.43 14.98
CA TYR A 111 11.11 6.14 15.90
C TYR A 111 11.06 7.21 16.98
N TRP A 112 9.86 7.77 17.20
CA TRP A 112 9.58 8.70 18.28
C TRP A 112 8.67 8.06 19.31
N ASN A 113 9.14 7.99 20.56
CA ASN A 113 8.35 7.52 21.67
C ASN A 113 7.58 8.69 22.29
N SER A 114 6.27 8.73 22.04
CA SER A 114 5.42 9.82 22.52
C SER A 114 5.23 9.87 24.04
N PHE A 115 5.62 8.82 24.77
CA PHE A 115 5.46 8.77 26.23
C PHE A 115 6.58 9.50 26.98
N ASP A 116 7.80 9.44 26.46
CA ASP A 116 8.99 10.03 27.08
C ASP A 116 9.72 11.04 26.18
N ASP A 117 9.15 11.34 25.01
CA ASP A 117 9.67 12.25 23.99
C ASP A 117 11.05 11.84 23.42
N SER A 118 11.45 10.59 23.62
CA SER A 118 12.73 10.08 23.11
C SER A 118 12.67 9.77 21.62
N HIS A 119 13.83 9.92 20.97
CA HIS A 119 14.03 9.62 19.56
C HIS A 119 15.11 8.55 19.42
N SER A 120 14.84 7.51 18.64
CA SER A 120 15.78 6.41 18.42
C SER A 120 15.58 5.77 17.05
N ILE A 121 16.40 4.78 16.72
CA ILE A 121 16.17 3.89 15.59
C ILE A 121 15.47 2.65 16.11
N ALA A 122 14.29 2.33 15.56
CA ALA A 122 13.55 1.14 15.95
C ALA A 122 14.36 -0.13 15.63
N GLN A 123 14.45 -1.03 16.61
CA GLN A 123 15.21 -2.28 16.49
C GLN A 123 14.37 -3.42 15.90
N GLN A 124 13.04 -3.26 15.90
CA GLN A 124 12.08 -4.24 15.42
C GLN A 124 10.83 -3.54 14.92
N ASP A 125 10.04 -4.25 14.13
CA ASP A 125 8.74 -3.79 13.68
C ASP A 125 7.69 -3.84 14.80
N GLY A 126 6.74 -2.92 14.75
CA GLY A 126 5.51 -2.94 15.54
C GLY A 126 4.57 -4.05 15.06
N ILE A 127 3.65 -4.44 15.94
CA ILE A 127 2.63 -5.45 15.61
C ILE A 127 1.76 -5.02 14.42
N GLU A 128 1.58 -3.71 14.24
CA GLU A 128 0.80 -3.09 13.19
C GLU A 128 1.42 -3.31 11.81
N ILE A 129 2.74 -3.41 11.74
CA ILE A 129 3.48 -3.65 10.48
C ILE A 129 3.38 -5.10 10.09
N ALA A 130 3.54 -6.00 11.07
CA ALA A 130 3.32 -7.41 10.85
C ALA A 130 1.92 -7.65 10.29
N GLU A 131 0.87 -7.01 10.83
CA GLU A 131 -0.50 -7.14 10.29
C GLU A 131 -0.71 -6.48 8.93
N ALA A 132 -0.05 -5.34 8.65
CA ALA A 132 -0.09 -4.72 7.33
C ALA A 132 0.49 -5.63 6.22
N PHE A 133 1.46 -6.48 6.55
CA PHE A 133 2.00 -7.53 5.68
C PHE A 133 1.25 -8.87 5.81
N LEU A 134 0.75 -9.23 6.99
CA LEU A 134 0.09 -10.51 7.30
C LEU A 134 -1.40 -10.53 6.93
N ALA A 135 -1.95 -9.43 6.41
CA ALA A 135 -3.20 -9.47 5.64
C ALA A 135 -3.13 -10.43 4.43
N GLU A 136 -1.95 -10.97 4.10
CA GLU A 136 -1.76 -12.09 3.17
C GLU A 136 -2.17 -13.48 3.72
N ILE A 137 -2.49 -13.66 5.02
CA ILE A 137 -2.75 -15.00 5.59
C ILE A 137 -4.02 -15.14 6.45
N SER A 138 -4.94 -14.18 6.45
CA SER A 138 -6.25 -14.39 7.10
C SER A 138 -7.31 -14.80 6.08
N THR A 139 -7.42 -16.10 5.82
CA THR A 139 -8.69 -16.73 5.42
C THR A 139 -9.33 -17.38 6.68
N PRO A 140 -10.67 -17.54 6.73
CA PRO A 140 -11.47 -17.58 7.96
C PRO A 140 -11.23 -18.76 8.90
#